data_AF-A0A4Q3UM80-F1
#
_entry.id   AF-A0A4Q3UM80-F1
#
_cell.length_a   1.000
_cell.length_b   1.000
_cell.length_c   1.000
_cell.angle_alpha   90.00
_cell.angle_beta   90.00
_cell.angle_gamma   90.00
#
_symmetry.space_group_name_H-M   'P 1'
#
loop_
_entity.id
_entity.type
_entity.pdbx_description
1 polymer ?
#
loop_
_entity_poly.entity_id
_entity_poly.type
_entity_poly.pdbx_seq_one_letter_code
_entity_poly.pdbx_strand_id
1 'polypeptide(L)' 'MIFPFLALPQKSPFRLVWHDEFSKDGPPDPASWSYEEGFVRNRELQFYRKENARVEKGRLVVEGR' A
#
# COMPACT_ATOMS: atom_id res chain seq x y z
N MET A 1 -32.75 5.43 30.72
CA MET A 1 -31.72 6.06 29.87
C MET A 1 -30.55 5.10 29.82
N ILE A 2 -30.26 4.46 28.68
CA ILE A 2 -29.25 3.40 28.55
C ILE A 2 -28.13 3.96 27.67
N PHE A 3 -26.93 4.17 28.22
CA PHE A 3 -25.73 4.47 27.46
C PHE A 3 -25.16 3.16 26.88
N PRO A 4 -24.80 3.09 25.58
CA PRO A 4 -24.18 1.90 25.05
C PRO A 4 -22.77 1.78 25.65
N PHE A 5 -22.45 0.58 26.12
CA PHE A 5 -21.11 0.22 26.58
C PHE A 5 -20.16 0.34 25.38
N LEU A 6 -19.28 1.33 25.37
CA LEU A 6 -18.19 1.42 24.41
C LEU A 6 -17.29 0.20 24.60
N ALA A 7 -17.28 -0.70 23.62
CA ALA A 7 -16.32 -1.79 23.59
C ALA A 7 -14.91 -1.20 23.45
N LEU A 8 -14.04 -1.45 24.43
CA LEU A 8 -12.65 -1.06 24.35
C LEU A 8 -11.94 -1.91 23.28
N PRO A 9 -11.09 -1.32 22.43
CA PRO A 9 -10.34 -2.07 21.44
C PRO A 9 -9.54 -3.18 22.12
N GLN A 10 -9.78 -4.43 21.71
CA GLN A 10 -9.08 -5.58 22.24
C GLN A 10 -7.60 -5.47 21.87
N LYS A 11 -6.73 -5.48 22.87
CA LYS A 11 -5.28 -5.37 22.67
C LYS A 11 -4.79 -6.61 21.92
N SER A 12 -4.32 -6.42 20.69
CA SER A 12 -3.74 -7.52 19.89
C SER A 12 -2.52 -8.10 20.61
N PRO A 13 -2.33 -9.43 20.65
CA PRO A 13 -1.10 -10.05 21.14
C PRO A 13 0.09 -9.76 20.22
N PHE A 14 -0.15 -9.24 19.02
CA PHE A 14 0.88 -8.89 18.05
C PHE A 14 1.20 -7.39 18.09
N ARG A 15 2.48 -7.07 17.89
CA ARG A 15 2.99 -5.70 17.75
C ARG A 15 3.23 -5.38 16.28
N LEU A 16 2.69 -4.26 15.81
CA LEU A 16 3.03 -3.72 14.50
C LEU A 16 4.51 -3.27 14.52
N VAL A 17 5.32 -3.84 13.64
CA VAL A 17 6.76 -3.53 13.54
C VAL A 17 7.12 -2.73 12.28
N TRP A 18 6.28 -2.79 11.25
CA TRP A 18 6.45 -2.06 10.01
C TRP A 18 5.09 -1.88 9.32
N HIS A 19 4.90 -0.72 8.70
CA HIS A 19 3.75 -0.39 7.85
C HIS A 19 4.13 0.78 6.93
N ASP A 20 3.41 0.93 5.83
CA ASP A 20 3.46 2.10 4.96
C ASP A 20 2.02 2.54 4.65
N GLU A 21 1.66 3.74 5.09
CA GLU A 21 0.33 4.31 4.89
C GLU A 21 0.24 5.17 3.62
N PHE A 22 1.32 5.25 2.83
CA PHE A 22 1.36 6.00 1.58
C PHE A 22 0.93 7.47 1.75
N SER A 23 1.45 8.13 2.79
CA SER A 23 1.05 9.49 3.18
C SER A 23 1.69 10.62 2.36
N LYS A 24 2.71 10.31 1.56
CA LYS A 24 3.45 11.27 0.73
C LYS A 24 3.18 11.02 -0.75
N ASP A 25 2.53 11.98 -1.41
CA ASP A 25 2.29 11.94 -2.84
C ASP A 25 3.61 11.87 -3.64
N GLY A 26 3.57 11.20 -4.80
CA GLY A 26 4.72 10.97 -5.67
C GLY A 26 5.05 9.49 -5.85
N PRO A 27 6.30 9.10 -6.13
CA PRO A 27 6.66 7.69 -6.21
C PRO A 27 6.67 7.02 -4.81
N PRO A 28 6.35 5.72 -4.70
CA PRO A 28 6.61 4.91 -3.51
C PRO A 28 8.01 5.12 -2.91
N ASP A 29 8.13 5.07 -1.58
CA ASP A 29 9.39 5.28 -0.87
C ASP A 29 10.43 4.20 -1.27
N PRO A 30 11.56 4.59 -1.89
CA PRO A 30 12.59 3.64 -2.34
C PRO A 30 13.31 2.92 -1.19
N ALA A 31 13.18 3.38 0.06
CA ALA A 31 13.71 2.64 1.21
C ALA A 31 12.89 1.37 1.52
N SER A 32 11.62 1.32 1.08
CA SER A 32 10.70 0.21 1.33
C SER A 32 10.31 -0.55 0.06
N TRP A 33 10.35 0.12 -1.11
CA TRP A 33 9.80 -0.40 -2.36
C TRP A 33 10.81 -0.32 -3.51
N SER A 34 10.77 -1.32 -4.38
CA SER A 34 11.45 -1.34 -5.68
C SER A 34 10.47 -1.67 -6.80
N TYR A 35 10.89 -1.49 -8.05
CA TYR A 35 10.04 -1.72 -9.22
C TYR A 35 10.57 -2.92 -10.00
N GLU A 36 9.66 -3.71 -10.55
CA GLU A 36 9.97 -4.58 -11.67
C GLU A 36 9.77 -3.80 -12.98
N GLU A 37 10.55 -4.11 -14.00
CA GLU A 37 10.46 -3.47 -15.30
C GLU A 37 10.39 -4.52 -16.42
N GLY A 38 9.38 -4.40 -17.28
CA GLY A 38 9.21 -5.26 -18.45
C GLY A 38 8.11 -6.33 -18.34
N PHE A 39 8.14 -7.31 -19.25
CA PHE A 39 7.28 -8.50 -19.24
C PHE A 39 7.92 -9.59 -18.37
N VAL A 40 7.78 -9.45 -17.05
CA VAL A 40 8.59 -10.25 -16.10
C VAL A 40 7.82 -11.37 -15.41
N ARG A 41 6.48 -11.44 -15.54
CA ARG A 41 5.65 -12.44 -14.85
C ARG A 41 4.73 -13.20 -15.80
N ASN A 42 4.58 -14.51 -15.56
CA ASN A 42 3.55 -15.45 -16.07
C ASN A 42 3.14 -15.35 -17.56
N ARG A 43 3.98 -14.81 -18.45
CA ARG A 43 3.62 -14.51 -19.86
C ARG A 43 2.39 -13.60 -19.96
N GLU A 44 2.22 -12.72 -18.98
CA GLU A 44 1.16 -11.74 -18.97
C GLU A 44 1.44 -10.64 -20.00
N LEU A 45 0.37 -10.04 -20.54
CA LEU A 45 0.47 -8.89 -21.44
C LEU A 45 0.82 -7.60 -20.69
N GLN A 46 0.85 -7.63 -19.36
CA GLN A 46 1.23 -6.50 -18.54
C GLN A 46 2.73 -6.21 -18.70
N PHE A 47 3.05 -4.97 -19.03
CA PHE A 47 4.42 -4.47 -19.02
C PHE A 47 4.61 -3.59 -17.78
N TYR A 48 5.37 -4.08 -16.79
CA TYR A 48 5.64 -3.32 -15.58
C TYR A 48 6.55 -2.14 -15.89
N ARG A 49 6.18 -0.93 -15.43
CA ARG A 49 7.04 0.26 -15.46
C ARG A 49 6.86 1.05 -14.18
N LYS A 50 7.88 1.82 -13.82
CA LYS A 50 7.84 2.71 -12.67
C LYS A 50 6.69 3.72 -12.74
N GLU A 51 6.34 4.20 -13.93
CA GLU A 51 5.28 5.19 -14.13
C GLU A 51 3.87 4.65 -13.86
N ASN A 52 3.72 3.33 -13.80
CA ASN A 52 2.44 2.68 -13.50
C ASN A 52 2.11 2.70 -12.00
N ALA A 53 3.06 3.05 -11.12
CA ALA A 53 2.87 3.08 -9.67
C ALA A 53 3.16 4.46 -9.09
N ARG A 54 2.18 5.03 -8.37
CA ARG A 54 2.29 6.32 -7.70
C ARG A 54 1.51 6.32 -6.39
N VAL A 55 1.95 7.11 -5.43
CA VAL A 55 1.18 7.48 -4.26
C VAL A 55 0.41 8.76 -4.57
N GLU A 56 -0.89 8.73 -4.33
CA GLU A 56 -1.77 9.89 -4.49
C GLU A 56 -2.92 9.81 -3.48
N LYS A 57 -3.15 10.90 -2.71
CA LYS A 57 -4.28 11.03 -1.78
C LYS A 57 -4.33 9.91 -0.73
N GLY A 58 -3.18 9.58 -0.14
CA GLY A 58 -3.06 8.58 0.92
C GLY A 58 -3.20 7.13 0.43
N ARG A 59 -2.92 6.86 -0.85
CA ARG A 59 -3.08 5.54 -1.46
C ARG A 59 -1.96 5.25 -2.44
N LEU A 60 -1.47 4.01 -2.44
CA LEU A 60 -0.73 3.46 -3.57
C LEU A 60 -1.71 3.17 -4.72
N VAL A 61 -1.48 3.81 -5.86
CA VAL A 61 -2.19 3.61 -7.12
C VAL A 61 -1.29 2.81 -8.05
N VAL A 62 -1.75 1.63 -8.46
CA VAL A 62 -1.14 0.83 -9.52
C VAL A 62 -2.10 0.79 -10.70
N GLU A 63 -1.66 1.29 -11.84
CA GLU A 63 -2.51 1.54 -13.00
C GLU A 63 -1.93 0.83 -14.24
N GLY A 64 -2.68 -0.11 -14.81
CA GLY A 64 -2.35 -0.70 -16.12
C GLY A 64 -2.63 0.27 -17.26
N ARG A 65 -1.78 0.29 -18.28
CA ARG A 65 -1.88 1.15 -19.47
C ARG A 65 -1.66 0.34 -20.74
#